data_AF-A0A658NMV2-F1
#
_entry.id   AF-A0A658NMV2-F1
#
_cell.length_a   1.000
_cell.length_b   1.000
_cell.length_c   1.000
_cell.angle_alpha   90.00
_cell.angle_beta   90.00
_cell.angle_gamma   90.00
#
_symmetry.space_group_name_H-M   'P 1'
#
loop_
_entity.id
_entity.type
_entity.pdbx_description
1 polymer ?
#
loop_
_entity_poly.entity_id
_entity_poly.type
_entity_poly.pdbx_seq_one_letter_code
_entity_poly.pdbx_strand_id
1 'polypeptide(L)'
;KNKTARSKAMLEYELFRAGIDRDSVLAAIGGGTLLDLAGFTAATLMRGVAWIAGPTTLLAMADASMGGKTGVNSACGKNIVGAFHYPEGVA
;
A
#
# COMPACT_ATOMS: atom_id res chain seq x y z
N LYS A 1 15.15 2.39 -5.94
CA LYS A 1 13.83 1.89 -6.41
C LYS A 1 13.13 1.26 -5.21
N ASN A 2 12.14 1.95 -4.63
CA ASN A 2 11.73 1.68 -3.25
C ASN A 2 10.44 0.85 -3.12
N LYS A 3 9.85 0.43 -4.25
CA LYS A 3 8.64 -0.40 -4.30
C LYS A 3 9.03 -1.85 -4.60
N THR A 4 9.44 -2.58 -3.55
CA THR A 4 9.95 -3.96 -3.63
C THR A 4 9.39 -4.81 -2.49
N ALA A 5 9.48 -6.14 -2.59
CA ALA A 5 9.09 -7.06 -1.52
C ALA A 5 9.88 -6.82 -0.21
N ARG A 6 11.14 -6.37 -0.31
CA ARG A 6 11.95 -6.01 0.87
C ARG A 6 11.38 -4.81 1.61
N SER A 7 10.97 -3.78 0.87
CA SER A 7 10.36 -2.57 1.44
C SER A 7 9.01 -2.87 2.10
N LYS A 8 8.23 -3.80 1.52
CA LYS A 8 7.01 -4.34 2.12
C LYS A 8 7.30 -5.00 3.47
N ALA A 9 8.26 -5.94 3.50
CA ALA A 9 8.60 -6.67 4.73
C ALA A 9 9.08 -5.74 5.85
N MET A 10 9.83 -4.69 5.50
CA MET A 10 10.26 -3.67 6.46
C MET A 10 9.08 -2.87 7.02
N LEU A 11 8.12 -2.50 6.16
CA LEU A 11 6.90 -1.81 6.59
C LEU A 11 6.06 -2.70 7.52
N GLU A 12 5.87 -3.96 7.17
CA GLU A 12 5.13 -4.92 8.03
C GLU A 12 5.76 -5.05 9.41
N TYR A 13 7.09 -5.15 9.47
CA TYR A 13 7.82 -5.22 10.73
C TYR A 13 7.58 -3.99 11.61
N GLU A 14 7.68 -2.78 11.06
CA GLU A 14 7.42 -1.56 11.83
C GLU A 14 5.95 -1.42 12.25
N LEU A 15 5.00 -1.85 11.41
CA LEU A 15 3.57 -1.84 11.77
C LEU A 15 3.27 -2.80 12.93
N PHE A 16 3.85 -4.01 12.92
CA PHE A 16 3.72 -4.93 14.05
C PHE A 16 4.36 -4.40 15.33
N ARG A 17 5.50 -3.70 15.23
CA ARG A 17 6.12 -3.03 16.38
C ARG A 17 5.28 -1.89 16.92
N ALA A 18 4.53 -1.21 16.06
CA ALA A 18 3.59 -0.17 16.45
C ALA A 18 2.28 -0.72 17.06
N GLY A 19 2.10 -2.05 17.10
CA GLY A 19 0.92 -2.68 17.68
C GLY A 19 -0.30 -2.72 16.75
N ILE A 20 -0.09 -2.76 15.43
CA ILE A 20 -1.20 -2.90 14.47
C ILE A 20 -1.98 -4.19 14.72
N ASP A 21 -3.31 -4.09 14.67
CA ASP A 21 -4.24 -5.21 14.73
C ASP A 21 -5.19 -5.18 13.52
N ARG A 22 -6.18 -6.08 13.50
CA ARG A 22 -7.10 -6.21 12.37
C ARG A 22 -8.09 -5.03 12.26
N ASP A 23 -8.38 -4.37 13.38
CA ASP A 23 -9.34 -3.26 13.44
C ASP A 23 -8.66 -1.90 13.22
N SER A 24 -7.33 -1.90 13.13
CA SER A 24 -6.50 -0.74 12.79
C SER A 24 -6.72 -0.30 11.34
N VAL A 25 -6.56 1.01 11.12
CA VAL A 25 -6.61 1.63 9.78
C VAL A 25 -5.24 2.16 9.40
N LEU A 26 -4.70 1.70 8.27
CA LEU A 26 -3.43 2.19 7.72
C LEU A 26 -3.65 3.47 6.90
N ALA A 27 -3.15 4.61 7.37
CA ALA A 27 -3.16 5.85 6.58
C ALA A 27 -1.86 5.96 5.75
N ALA A 28 -1.97 6.03 4.42
CA ALA A 28 -0.84 6.13 3.52
C ALA A 28 -0.80 7.50 2.84
N ILE A 29 0.16 8.36 3.23
CA ILE A 29 0.27 9.72 2.70
C ILE A 29 1.53 9.84 1.84
N GLY A 30 1.36 9.99 0.52
CA GLY A 30 2.48 10.15 -0.40
C GLY A 30 2.12 10.00 -1.87
N GLY A 31 3.14 9.85 -2.73
CA GLY A 31 2.93 9.57 -4.15
C GLY A 31 2.53 8.13 -4.45
N GLY A 32 2.25 7.82 -5.71
CA GLY A 32 1.67 6.52 -6.11
C GLY A 32 2.53 5.31 -5.76
N THR A 33 3.86 5.48 -5.70
CA THR A 33 4.77 4.41 -5.27
C THR A 33 4.54 3.98 -3.82
N LEU A 34 4.25 4.93 -2.93
CA LEU A 34 3.95 4.62 -1.53
C LEU A 34 2.54 4.04 -1.42
N LEU A 35 1.55 4.62 -2.11
CA LEU A 35 0.16 4.12 -2.08
C LEU A 35 0.08 2.66 -2.55
N ASP A 36 0.76 2.31 -3.64
CA ASP A 36 0.78 0.93 -4.12
C ASP A 36 1.42 -0.04 -3.12
N LEU A 37 2.49 0.39 -2.44
CA LEU A 37 3.19 -0.42 -1.45
C LEU A 37 2.33 -0.59 -0.19
N ALA A 38 1.80 0.51 0.34
CA ALA A 38 0.98 0.52 1.54
C ALA A 38 -0.34 -0.23 1.32
N GLY A 39 -1.00 -0.03 0.19
CA GLY A 39 -2.22 -0.75 -0.15
C GLY A 39 -1.98 -2.26 -0.30
N PHE A 40 -0.83 -2.69 -0.84
CA PHE A 40 -0.50 -4.11 -0.95
C PHE A 40 -0.12 -4.72 0.41
N THR A 41 0.56 -3.95 1.25
CA THR A 41 0.78 -4.32 2.65
C THR A 41 -0.57 -4.47 3.35
N ALA A 42 -1.48 -3.51 3.24
CA ALA A 42 -2.81 -3.57 3.84
C ALA A 42 -3.63 -4.78 3.33
N ALA A 43 -3.52 -5.12 2.05
CA ALA A 43 -4.20 -6.27 1.46
C ALA A 43 -3.73 -7.61 2.05
N THR A 44 -2.45 -7.71 2.43
CA THR A 44 -1.84 -8.98 2.86
C THR A 44 -1.70 -9.09 4.37
N LEU A 45 -1.55 -7.97 5.08
CA LEU A 45 -1.43 -7.91 6.53
C LEU A 45 -2.71 -8.46 7.16
N MET A 46 -2.58 -9.50 7.99
CA MET A 46 -3.71 -10.20 8.61
C MET A 46 -4.82 -10.62 7.63
N ARG A 47 -4.47 -10.81 6.35
CA ARG A 47 -5.38 -11.09 5.21
C ARG A 47 -6.33 -9.96 4.85
N GLY A 48 -5.99 -8.73 5.19
CA GLY A 48 -6.77 -7.54 4.90
C GLY A 48 -6.94 -6.67 6.15
N VAL A 49 -6.39 -5.47 6.11
CA VAL A 49 -6.70 -4.37 7.03
C VAL A 49 -7.22 -3.17 6.25
N ALA A 50 -8.05 -2.37 6.91
CA ALA A 50 -8.57 -1.13 6.34
C ALA A 50 -7.42 -0.14 6.09
N TRP A 51 -7.55 0.68 5.05
CA TRP A 51 -6.56 1.71 4.73
C TRP A 51 -7.17 2.92 4.03
N ILE A 52 -6.51 4.06 4.15
CA ILE A 52 -6.90 5.34 3.54
C ILE A 52 -5.73 5.87 2.71
N ALA A 53 -6.03 6.38 1.52
CA ALA A 53 -5.04 6.94 0.61
C ALA A 53 -5.02 8.47 0.71
N GLY A 54 -3.86 9.05 1.03
CA GLY A 54 -3.57 10.49 0.96
C GLY A 54 -2.58 10.79 -0.17
N PRO A 55 -3.02 10.84 -1.44
CA PRO A 55 -2.15 11.09 -2.58
C PRO A 55 -1.54 12.51 -2.52
N THR A 56 -0.22 12.63 -2.57
CA THR A 56 0.47 13.94 -2.55
C THR A 56 1.04 14.37 -3.91
N THR A 57 0.88 13.54 -4.93
CA THR A 57 1.34 13.83 -6.30
C THR A 57 0.17 13.81 -7.25
N LEU A 58 0.17 14.68 -8.27
CA LEU A 58 -0.90 14.79 -9.25
C LEU A 58 -1.22 13.44 -9.93
N LEU A 59 -0.18 12.68 -10.32
CA LEU A 59 -0.36 11.37 -10.91
C LEU A 59 -1.00 10.36 -9.94
N ALA A 60 -0.69 10.46 -8.65
CA ALA A 60 -1.32 9.61 -7.65
C ALA A 60 -2.80 9.97 -7.46
N MET A 61 -3.12 11.26 -7.42
CA MET A 61 -4.50 11.74 -7.34
C MET A 61 -5.35 11.30 -8.54
N ALA A 62 -4.73 11.23 -9.73
CA ALA A 62 -5.42 10.92 -10.98
C ALA A 62 -5.47 9.41 -11.34
N ASP A 63 -4.65 8.56 -10.73
CA ASP A 63 -4.56 7.13 -11.09
C ASP A 63 -4.33 6.25 -9.86
N ALA A 64 -3.22 6.42 -9.13
CA ALA A 64 -2.81 5.46 -8.10
C ALA A 64 -3.70 5.41 -6.84
N SER A 65 -4.44 6.48 -6.52
CA SER A 65 -5.44 6.46 -5.43
C SER A 65 -6.76 5.83 -5.86
N MET A 66 -6.96 5.60 -7.16
CA MET A 66 -8.21 5.11 -7.72
C MET A 66 -8.11 3.64 -8.16
N GLY A 67 -9.13 2.84 -7.83
CA GLY A 67 -9.30 1.50 -8.38
C GLY A 67 -8.60 0.36 -7.65
N GLY A 68 -8.00 0.61 -6.47
CA GLY A 68 -7.53 -0.44 -5.56
C GLY A 68 -6.40 -1.33 -6.11
N LYS A 69 -5.76 -0.95 -7.21
CA LYS A 69 -4.61 -1.68 -7.78
C LYS A 69 -3.39 -1.39 -6.93
N THR A 70 -2.92 -2.40 -6.20
CA THR A 70 -1.77 -2.26 -5.31
C THR A 70 -0.71 -3.30 -5.65
N GLY A 71 0.56 -3.05 -5.32
CA GLY A 71 1.57 -4.08 -5.55
C GLY A 71 3.01 -3.65 -5.32
N VAL A 72 3.93 -4.50 -5.74
CA VAL A 72 5.38 -4.29 -5.69
C VAL A 72 6.04 -4.68 -7.01
N ASN A 73 7.24 -4.15 -7.25
CA ASN A 73 8.07 -4.62 -8.35
C ASN A 73 8.83 -5.87 -7.92
N SER A 74 9.03 -6.78 -8.88
CA SER A 74 9.90 -7.94 -8.75
C SER A 74 11.02 -7.86 -9.79
N ALA A 75 12.02 -8.73 -9.69
CA ALA A 75 13.09 -8.82 -10.69
C ALA A 75 12.53 -9.11 -12.09
N CYS A 76 11.40 -9.81 -12.18
CA CYS A 76 10.77 -10.20 -13.44
C CYS A 76 9.91 -9.09 -14.07
N GLY A 77 9.65 -7.96 -13.39
CA GLY A 77 8.80 -6.91 -13.95
C GLY A 77 8.25 -5.90 -12.94
N LYS A 78 7.64 -4.84 -13.48
CA LYS A 78 6.96 -3.81 -12.69
C LYS A 78 5.52 -4.21 -12.42
N ASN A 79 5.04 -4.01 -11.19
CA ASN A 79 3.64 -4.24 -10.77
C ASN A 79 3.07 -5.64 -11.08
N ILE A 80 3.94 -6.65 -11.21
CA ILE A 80 3.52 -8.03 -11.52
C ILE A 80 3.12 -8.84 -10.28
N VAL A 81 3.46 -8.34 -9.08
CA VAL A 81 3.02 -8.93 -7.81
C VAL A 81 2.20 -7.87 -7.10
N GLY A 82 0.95 -8.20 -6.77
CA GLY A 82 0.02 -7.24 -6.20
C GLY A 82 -1.31 -7.85 -5.81
N ALA A 83 -2.23 -6.98 -5.41
CA ALA A 83 -3.60 -7.34 -5.05
C ALA A 83 -4.55 -6.22 -5.44
N PHE A 84 -5.82 -6.58 -5.63
CA PHE A 84 -6.91 -5.61 -5.67
C PHE A 84 -7.41 -5.41 -4.23
N HIS A 85 -7.14 -4.24 -3.66
CA HIS A 85 -7.56 -3.85 -2.32
C HIS A 85 -7.94 -2.37 -2.30
N TYR A 86 -9.23 -2.10 -2.13
CA TYR A 86 -9.77 -0.74 -2.23
C TYR A 86 -9.53 0.01 -0.92
N PRO A 87 -9.16 1.30 -0.98
CA PRO A 87 -9.12 2.15 0.22
C PRO A 87 -10.55 2.47 0.69
N GLU A 88 -10.72 2.63 1.99
CA GLU A 88 -11.99 3.08 2.60
C GLU A 88 -12.28 4.56 2.30
N GLY A 89 -11.23 5.32 1.96
CA GLY A 89 -11.34 6.71 1.58
C GLY A 89 -10.08 7.23 0.89
N VAL A 90 -10.26 8.29 0.11
CA VAL A 90 -9.19 9.07 -0.52
C VAL A 90 -9.31 10.51 -0.02
N ALA A 91 -8.23 11.05 0.53
CA ALA A 91 -8.14 12.43 1.01
C ALA A 91 -7.62 13.39 -0.06
#